data_AF-A0A519LTW1-F1
#
_entry.id   AF-A0A519LTW1-F1
#
_cell.length_a   1.000
_cell.length_b   1.000
_cell.length_c   1.000
_cell.angle_alpha   90.00
_cell.angle_beta   90.00
_cell.angle_gamma   90.00
#
_symmetry.space_group_name_H-M   'P 1'
#
loop_
_entity.id
_entity.type
_entity.pdbx_description
1 polymer ?
#
loop_
_entity_poly.entity_id
_entity_poly.type
_entity_poly.pdbx_seq_one_letter_code
_entity_poly.pdbx_strand_id
1 'polypeptide(L)'
;MKRLQFWMFLLAVPLAGVAQDMKGDSPIPFDPSVKTGKLKNGLTYYIKKNAKPENKVDLRLVINAGSILEEDDQQGLAHFMEHMCFNGTKRFPKNELVDYLQSIGVKFGQHLNA
;
A
#
# COMPACT_ATOMS: atom_id res chain seq x y z
N MET A 1 -25.77 55.27 39.22
CA MET A 1 -25.20 54.88 37.91
C MET A 1 -25.06 53.36 37.86
N LYS A 2 -26.16 52.70 37.49
CA LYS A 2 -26.20 51.29 37.09
C LYS A 2 -26.11 51.28 35.56
N ARG A 3 -25.53 50.22 34.97
CA ARG A 3 -25.38 49.92 33.53
C ARG A 3 -24.00 50.21 32.94
N LEU A 4 -23.02 49.36 33.27
CA LEU A 4 -21.92 49.06 32.35
C LEU A 4 -21.28 47.70 32.69
N GLN A 5 -22.10 46.65 32.75
CA GLN A 5 -21.64 45.28 33.06
C GLN A 5 -22.01 44.24 31.99
N PHE A 6 -22.33 44.64 30.76
CA PHE A 6 -23.06 43.73 29.86
C PHE A 6 -22.51 43.45 28.46
N TRP A 7 -21.28 43.86 28.09
CA TRP A 7 -20.83 43.68 26.70
C TRP A 7 -19.39 43.19 26.51
N MET A 8 -18.87 42.34 27.39
CA MET A 8 -17.63 41.57 27.12
C MET A 8 -17.79 40.05 27.31
N PHE A 9 -19.01 39.55 27.15
CA PHE A 9 -19.33 38.11 27.09
C PHE A 9 -19.65 37.64 25.66
N LEU A 10 -19.07 38.30 24.64
CA LEU A 10 -19.36 38.05 23.22
C LEU A 10 -18.09 37.87 22.38
N LEU A 11 -17.09 37.21 22.96
CA LEU A 11 -16.07 36.47 22.21
C LEU A 11 -16.12 34.98 22.59
N ALA A 12 -17.33 34.48 22.85
CA ALA A 12 -17.62 33.06 22.66
C ALA A 12 -17.65 32.83 21.14
N VAL A 13 -16.45 32.75 20.54
CA VAL A 13 -16.30 32.06 19.26
C VAL A 13 -16.94 30.70 19.49
N PRO A 14 -18.03 30.34 18.79
CA PRO A 14 -18.41 28.95 18.80
C PRO A 14 -17.21 28.27 18.15
N LEU A 15 -16.48 27.46 18.93
CA LEU A 15 -15.97 26.22 18.39
C LEU A 15 -17.21 25.49 17.87
N ALA A 16 -17.66 25.87 16.68
CA ALA A 16 -18.31 24.94 15.78
C ALA A 16 -17.20 23.93 15.49
N GLY A 17 -17.05 22.99 16.44
CA GLY A 17 -16.42 21.73 16.16
C GLY A 17 -17.14 21.27 14.91
N VAL A 18 -16.39 21.21 13.81
CA VAL A 18 -16.83 20.57 12.59
C VAL A 18 -16.97 19.11 12.99
N ALA A 19 -18.11 18.77 13.60
CA ALA A 19 -18.54 17.40 13.73
C ALA A 19 -18.58 16.91 12.29
N GLN A 20 -17.67 16.01 11.94
CA GLN A 20 -17.66 15.41 10.63
C GLN A 20 -19.02 14.73 10.48
N ASP A 21 -19.85 15.27 9.59
CA ASP A 21 -21.14 14.70 9.22
C ASP A 21 -20.85 13.44 8.39
N MET A 22 -20.39 12.39 9.07
CA MET A 22 -20.14 11.08 8.47
C MET A 22 -21.49 10.41 8.27
N LYS A 23 -22.17 10.74 7.16
CA LYS A 23 -23.31 9.93 6.69
C LYS A 23 -22.79 8.49 6.58
N GLY A 24 -23.48 7.53 7.19
CA GLY A 24 -23.00 6.15 7.35
C GLY A 24 -22.61 5.44 6.04
N ASP A 25 -23.12 5.92 4.91
CA ASP A 25 -22.83 5.40 3.56
C ASP A 25 -21.78 6.19 2.78
N SER A 26 -21.19 7.23 3.39
CA SER A 26 -20.14 8.02 2.73
C SER A 26 -18.90 7.14 2.51
N PRO A 27 -18.31 7.17 1.30
CA PRO A 27 -17.10 6.41 1.05
C PRO A 27 -15.99 6.89 1.99
N ILE A 28 -15.25 5.94 2.57
CA ILE A 28 -14.08 6.25 3.38
C ILE A 28 -13.08 7.01 2.48
N PRO A 29 -12.68 8.23 2.86
CA PRO A 29 -11.76 9.00 2.06
C PRO A 29 -10.41 8.27 1.97
N PHE A 30 -9.85 8.25 0.77
CA PHE A 30 -8.53 7.66 0.53
C PHE A 30 -7.44 8.55 1.14
N ASP A 31 -6.36 7.96 1.64
CA ASP A 31 -5.23 8.71 2.19
C ASP A 31 -4.60 9.59 1.08
N PRO A 32 -4.67 10.94 1.18
CA PRO A 32 -4.21 11.84 0.12
C PRO A 32 -2.69 11.81 -0.08
N SER A 33 -1.95 11.25 0.88
CA SER A 33 -0.49 11.10 0.77
C SER A 33 -0.05 9.83 0.04
N VAL A 34 -1.00 8.96 -0.34
CA VAL A 34 -0.76 7.82 -1.23
C VAL A 34 -0.99 8.27 -2.67
N LYS A 35 0.06 8.23 -3.49
CA LYS A 35 -0.06 8.49 -4.93
C LYS A 35 -0.54 7.22 -5.63
N THR A 36 -1.65 7.31 -6.37
CA THR A 36 -2.23 6.20 -7.12
C THR A 36 -2.38 6.51 -8.59
N GLY A 37 -2.38 5.47 -9.42
CA GLY A 37 -2.71 5.62 -10.83
C GLY A 37 -2.69 4.30 -11.57
N LYS A 38 -2.97 4.37 -12.87
CA LYS A 38 -2.97 3.23 -13.79
C LYS A 38 -2.10 3.56 -15.00
N LEU A 39 -1.17 2.67 -15.33
CA LEU A 39 -0.33 2.79 -16.52
C LEU A 39 -1.15 2.47 -17.78
N LYS A 40 -0.63 2.85 -18.96
CA LYS A 40 -1.28 2.58 -20.25
C LYS A 40 -1.56 1.10 -20.51
N ASN A 41 -0.71 0.21 -19.97
CA ASN A 41 -0.88 -1.24 -20.07
C ASN A 41 -1.84 -1.84 -19.03
N GLY A 42 -2.44 -1.00 -18.18
CA GLY A 42 -3.42 -1.42 -17.18
C GLY A 42 -2.88 -1.71 -15.79
N LEU A 43 -1.56 -1.69 -15.56
CA LEU A 43 -0.99 -1.89 -14.23
C LEU A 43 -1.39 -0.75 -13.29
N THR A 44 -1.99 -1.09 -12.15
CA THR A 44 -2.31 -0.13 -11.09
C THR A 44 -1.15 -0.02 -10.12
N TYR A 45 -0.80 1.20 -9.71
CA TYR A 45 0.28 1.45 -8.75
C TYR A 45 -0.20 2.27 -7.55
N TYR A 46 0.46 2.03 -6.42
CA TYR A 46 0.29 2.75 -5.16
C TYR A 46 1.68 3.11 -4.63
N ILE A 47 1.91 4.39 -4.32
CA ILE A 47 3.20 4.88 -3.82
C ILE A 47 2.94 5.70 -2.56
N LYS A 48 3.53 5.27 -1.44
CA LYS A 48 3.48 5.96 -0.16
C LYS A 48 4.89 6.30 0.29
N LYS A 49 5.15 7.58 0.58
CA LYS A 49 6.40 7.98 1.24
C LYS A 49 6.39 7.48 2.67
N ASN A 50 7.43 6.77 3.06
CA ASN A 50 7.67 6.36 4.43
C ASN A 50 9.09 6.79 4.82
N ALA A 51 9.23 7.46 5.97
CA ALA A 51 10.51 8.00 6.41
C ALA A 51 11.30 7.03 7.31
N LYS A 52 10.65 5.99 7.86
CA LYS A 52 11.27 5.05 8.80
C LYS A 52 10.93 3.60 8.46
N PRO A 53 11.92 2.69 8.37
CA PRO A 53 13.36 2.94 8.50
C PRO A 53 13.89 3.82 7.36
N GLU A 54 14.90 4.65 7.67
CA GLU A 54 15.55 5.52 6.68
C GLU A 54 16.30 4.69 5.62
N ASN A 55 16.43 5.24 4.41
CA ASN A 55 17.19 4.63 3.31
C ASN A 55 16.72 3.22 2.93
N LYS A 56 15.42 2.95 3.07
CA LYS A 56 14.78 1.69 2.69
C LYS A 56 13.59 1.94 1.77
N VAL A 57 13.33 0.95 0.91
CA VAL A 57 12.13 0.88 0.07
C VAL A 57 11.56 -0.53 0.15
N ASP A 58 10.24 -0.64 0.20
CA ASP A 58 9.50 -1.90 0.02
C ASP A 58 8.85 -1.85 -1.37
N LEU A 59 9.08 -2.89 -2.17
CA LEU A 59 8.56 -3.03 -3.52
C LEU A 59 7.76 -4.32 -3.58
N ARG A 60 6.49 -4.21 -3.96
CA ARG A 60 5.58 -5.36 -4.06
C ARG A 60 4.90 -5.38 -5.41
N LEU A 61 4.94 -6.55 -6.05
CA LEU A 61 4.08 -6.86 -7.19
C LEU A 61 2.92 -7.71 -6.67
N VAL A 62 1.71 -7.14 -6.71
CA VAL A 62 0.50 -7.85 -6.27
C VAL A 62 -0.20 -8.42 -7.49
N ILE A 63 -0.40 -9.73 -7.49
CA ILE A 63 -1.19 -10.43 -8.50
C ILE A 63 -2.58 -10.69 -7.90
N ASN A 64 -3.63 -10.21 -8.56
CA ASN A 64 -5.00 -10.48 -8.14
C ASN A 64 -5.47 -11.85 -8.64
N ALA A 65 -4.73 -12.89 -8.26
CA ALA A 65 -5.02 -14.30 -8.55
C ALA A 65 -4.40 -15.17 -7.46
N GLY A 66 -4.96 -16.35 -7.22
CA GLY A 66 -4.49 -17.30 -6.20
C GLY A 66 -5.28 -18.61 -6.27
N SER A 67 -5.10 -19.49 -5.29
CA SER A 67 -5.66 -20.85 -5.30
C SER A 67 -7.18 -20.91 -5.39
N ILE A 68 -7.90 -19.87 -4.96
CA ILE A 68 -9.37 -19.79 -5.11
C ILE A 68 -9.85 -19.78 -6.57
N LEU A 69 -8.94 -19.49 -7.50
CA LEU A 69 -9.20 -19.49 -8.95
C LEU A 69 -8.67 -20.75 -9.64
N GLU A 70 -8.15 -21.74 -8.89
CA GLU A 70 -7.71 -23.01 -9.45
C GLU A 70 -8.91 -23.91 -9.75
N GLU A 71 -8.87 -24.56 -10.91
CA GLU A 71 -9.77 -25.68 -11.24
C GLU A 71 -9.31 -26.98 -10.57
N ASP A 72 -10.14 -28.02 -10.59
CA ASP A 72 -9.87 -29.31 -9.92
C ASP A 72 -8.56 -29.97 -10.38
N ASP A 73 -8.16 -29.79 -11.64
CA ASP A 73 -6.92 -30.32 -12.20
C ASP A 73 -5.71 -29.37 -12.06
N GLN A 74 -5.90 -28.23 -11.39
CA GLN A 74 -4.89 -27.17 -11.21
C GLN A 74 -4.49 -26.94 -9.75
N GLN A 75 -4.96 -27.79 -8.83
CA GLN A 75 -4.73 -27.60 -7.41
C GLN A 75 -3.23 -27.50 -7.07
N GLY A 76 -2.84 -26.38 -6.47
CA GLY A 76 -1.46 -26.05 -6.10
C GLY A 76 -0.63 -25.37 -7.20
N LEU A 77 -1.16 -25.17 -8.40
CA LEU A 77 -0.43 -24.52 -9.49
C LEU A 77 -0.13 -23.04 -9.23
N ALA A 78 -0.99 -22.30 -8.53
CA ALA A 78 -0.73 -20.90 -8.19
C ALA A 78 0.51 -20.77 -7.29
N HIS A 79 0.62 -21.64 -6.28
CA HIS A 79 1.79 -21.70 -5.40
C HIS A 79 3.02 -22.25 -6.13
N PHE A 80 2.85 -23.28 -6.97
CA PHE A 80 3.95 -23.78 -7.80
C PHE A 80 4.51 -22.70 -8.73
N MET A 81 3.64 -21.91 -9.36
CA MET A 81 4.02 -20.80 -10.23
C MET A 81 4.80 -19.72 -9.47
N GLU A 82 4.43 -19.43 -8.23
CA GLU A 82 5.16 -18.50 -7.36
C GLU A 82 6.61 -18.96 -7.17
N HIS A 83 6.84 -20.22 -6.80
CA HIS A 83 8.20 -20.78 -6.72
C HIS A 83 8.95 -20.67 -8.05
N MET A 84 8.28 -20.94 -9.17
CA MET A 84 8.92 -20.91 -10.49
C MET A 84 9.35 -19.51 -10.93
N CYS A 85 8.77 -18.45 -10.38
CA CYS A 85 9.21 -17.08 -10.66
C CYS A 85 10.66 -16.81 -10.22
N PHE A 86 11.23 -17.64 -9.33
CA PHE A 86 12.62 -17.57 -8.88
C PHE A 86 13.55 -18.61 -9.51
N ASN A 87 12.99 -19.55 -10.29
CA ASN A 87 13.73 -20.69 -10.89
C ASN A 87 14.10 -20.47 -12.37
N GLY A 88 14.11 -19.22 -12.82
CA GLY A 88 14.65 -18.84 -14.11
C GLY A 88 13.75 -17.91 -14.91
N THR A 89 14.36 -16.92 -15.54
CA THR A 89 13.72 -16.00 -16.48
C THR A 89 14.53 -15.91 -17.78
N LYS A 90 13.97 -15.28 -18.81
CA LYS A 90 14.69 -15.05 -20.08
C LYS A 90 16.05 -14.34 -19.91
N ARG A 91 16.19 -13.48 -18.90
CA ARG A 91 17.40 -12.70 -18.65
C ARG A 91 18.26 -13.23 -17.50
N PHE A 92 17.69 -14.09 -16.66
CA PHE A 92 18.35 -14.71 -15.52
C PHE A 92 18.00 -16.20 -15.52
N PRO A 93 18.66 -17.02 -16.36
CA PRO A 93 18.39 -18.45 -16.41
C PRO A 93 18.74 -19.14 -15.08
N LYS A 94 18.02 -20.21 -14.76
CA LYS A 94 18.22 -21.00 -13.53
C LYS A 94 18.17 -20.10 -12.28
N ASN A 95 19.21 -20.12 -11.46
CA ASN A 95 19.27 -19.41 -10.18
C ASN A 95 19.94 -18.03 -10.27
N GLU A 96 20.28 -17.55 -11.47
CA GLU A 96 21.04 -16.31 -11.64
C GLU A 96 20.32 -15.08 -11.04
N LEU A 97 18.98 -15.10 -10.98
CA LEU A 97 18.21 -14.04 -10.35
C LEU A 97 18.49 -13.97 -8.84
N VAL A 98 18.51 -15.14 -8.18
CA VAL A 98 18.79 -15.24 -6.74
C VAL A 98 20.24 -14.82 -6.48
N ASP A 99 21.19 -15.31 -7.29
CA ASP A 99 22.61 -14.96 -7.17
C ASP A 99 22.83 -13.45 -7.32
N TYR A 100 22.16 -12.84 -8.31
CA TYR A 100 22.21 -11.40 -8.53
C TYR A 100 21.65 -10.62 -7.34
N LEU A 101 20.46 -10.99 -6.84
CA LEU A 101 19.86 -10.32 -5.68
C LEU A 101 20.75 -10.44 -4.44
N GLN A 102 21.35 -11.60 -4.21
CA GLN A 102 22.33 -11.80 -3.13
C GLN A 102 23.57 -10.93 -3.30
N SER A 103 24.09 -10.80 -4.53
CA SER A 103 25.27 -9.97 -4.83
C SER A 103 25.08 -8.49 -4.47
N ILE A 104 23.84 -8.00 -4.47
CA ILE A 104 23.49 -6.61 -4.09
C ILE A 104 22.96 -6.50 -2.65
N GLY A 105 23.09 -7.56 -1.84
CA GLY A 105 22.76 -7.56 -0.41
C GLY A 105 21.33 -7.97 -0.05
N VAL A 106 20.54 -8.48 -1.00
CA VAL A 106 19.21 -9.04 -0.72
C VAL A 106 19.39 -10.47 -0.18
N LYS A 107 18.79 -10.75 0.98
CA LYS A 107 18.80 -12.08 1.58
C LYS A 107 17.43 -12.71 1.41
N PHE A 108 17.37 -13.93 0.89
CA PHE A 108 16.13 -14.69 0.76
C PHE A 108 15.51 -14.92 2.15
N GLY A 109 14.18 -14.83 2.27
CA GLY A 109 13.43 -14.90 3.53
C GLY A 109 13.44 -13.61 4.37
N GLN A 110 14.56 -12.88 4.40
CA GLN A 110 14.66 -11.62 5.15
C GLN A 110 14.26 -10.38 4.34
N HIS A 111 14.71 -10.32 3.08
CA HIS A 111 14.50 -9.17 2.18
C HIS A 111 13.64 -9.53 0.97
N LEU A 112 13.66 -10.80 0.54
CA LEU A 112 12.88 -11.31 -0.60
C LEU A 112 11.97 -12.44 -0.11
N ASN A 113 10.67 -12.28 -0.35
CA ASN A 113 9.61 -13.24 -0.05
C ASN A 113 8.58 -13.20 -1.18
N ALA A 114 7.80 -14.27 -1.31
CA ALA A 114 6.63 -14.35 -2.18
C ALA A 114 5.55 -15.20 -1.51
#